data_AF-A0A382UKW8-F1
#
_entry.id   AF-A0A382UKW8-F1
#
_cell.length_a   1.000
_cell.length_b   1.000
_cell.length_c   1.000
_cell.angle_alpha   90.00
_cell.angle_beta   90.00
_cell.angle_gamma   90.00
#
_symmetry.space_group_name_H-M   'P 1'
#
loop_
_entity.id
_entity.type
_entity.pdbx_description
1 polymer ?
#
loop_
_entity_poly.entity_id
_entity_poly.type
_entity_poly.pdbx_seq_one_letter_code
_entity_poly.pdbx_strand_id
1 'polypeptide(L)'
;MRNETIVDEKPMFSASEMYPGFSMTLANGWEISVQWGRNHYCANRDNPNKESRRSTTAEVAIFAPDKDGFPRDWWSYDEDLNEVVEQPESTYVNGWLTTDQVANIIAIISKKSA
;
A
#
# COMPACT_ATOMS: atom_id res chain seq x y z
N MET A 1 3.34 29.07 30.24
CA MET A 1 3.86 28.54 28.96
C MET A 1 3.11 27.26 28.67
N ARG A 2 2.31 27.21 27.60
CA ARG A 2 1.64 25.97 27.17
C ARG A 2 2.64 25.23 26.30
N ASN A 3 3.01 24.00 26.69
CA ASN A 3 3.72 23.09 25.80
C ASN A 3 2.73 22.64 24.73
N GLU A 4 2.84 23.22 23.54
CA GLU A 4 2.20 22.66 22.36
C GLU A 4 3.00 21.41 21.98
N THR A 5 2.43 20.24 22.25
CA THR A 5 2.92 19.00 21.68
C THR A 5 2.80 19.13 20.17
N ILE A 6 3.92 19.30 19.48
CA ILE A 6 3.96 19.14 18.02
C ILE A 6 3.65 17.67 17.78
N VAL A 7 2.40 17.38 17.45
CA VAL A 7 2.04 16.09 16.91
C VAL A 7 2.64 16.10 15.51
N ASP A 8 3.66 15.27 15.29
CA ASP A 8 4.25 15.10 13.97
C ASP A 8 3.16 14.47 13.09
N GLU A 9 2.39 15.32 12.40
CA GLU A 9 1.30 14.87 11.55
C GLU A 9 1.91 14.04 10.43
N LYS A 10 1.69 12.72 10.46
CA LYS A 10 2.16 11.83 9.41
C LYS A 10 1.62 12.36 8.07
N PRO A 11 2.49 12.64 7.08
CA PRO A 11 2.03 13.21 5.82
C PRO A 11 1.06 12.24 5.12
N MET A 12 -0.10 12.76 4.73
CA MET A 12 -1.16 12.01 4.03
C MET A 12 -0.71 11.48 2.67
N PHE A 13 0.37 12.02 2.10
CA PHE A 13 1.06 11.49 0.94
C PHE A 13 2.57 11.63 1.15
N SER A 14 3.31 10.54 0.99
CA SER A 14 4.77 10.54 1.11
C SER A 14 5.40 9.65 0.05
N ALA A 15 6.44 10.14 -0.60
CA ALA A 15 7.31 9.29 -1.42
C ALA A 15 8.20 8.46 -0.49
N SER A 16 8.46 7.21 -0.86
CA SER A 16 9.38 6.36 -0.11
C SER A 16 10.83 6.77 -0.39
N GLU A 17 11.63 6.90 0.67
CA GLU A 17 13.06 7.22 0.56
C GLU A 17 13.92 5.98 0.27
N MET A 18 13.41 4.79 0.58
CA MET A 18 14.14 3.53 0.50
C MET A 18 13.86 2.75 -0.79
N TYR A 19 12.62 2.83 -1.28
CA TYR A 19 12.16 2.08 -2.44
C TYR A 19 11.38 2.99 -3.39
N PRO A 20 11.45 2.81 -4.71
CA PRO A 20 10.63 3.57 -5.65
C PRO A 20 9.14 3.35 -5.36
N GLY A 21 8.45 4.36 -4.84
CA GLY A 21 7.07 4.19 -4.42
C GLY A 21 6.54 5.35 -3.59
N PHE A 22 5.31 5.20 -3.11
CA PHE A 22 4.66 6.16 -2.26
C PHE A 22 3.71 5.48 -1.26
N SER A 23 3.37 6.19 -0.20
CA SER A 23 2.27 5.87 0.69
C SER A 23 1.27 7.02 0.68
N MET A 24 -0.02 6.68 0.69
CA MET A 24 -1.11 7.64 0.66
C MET A 24 -2.20 7.21 1.64
N THR A 25 -2.53 8.09 2.58
CA THR A 25 -3.69 7.98 3.47
C THR A 25 -4.82 8.84 2.90
N LEU A 26 -6.01 8.27 2.78
CA LEU A 26 -7.20 8.94 2.28
C LEU A 26 -7.97 9.61 3.43
N ALA A 27 -8.86 10.54 3.09
CA ALA A 27 -9.66 11.27 4.08
C ALA A 27 -10.57 10.36 4.93
N ASN A 28 -10.91 9.16 4.44
CA ASN A 28 -11.64 8.13 5.18
C ASN A 28 -10.71 7.23 6.02
N GLY A 29 -9.43 7.59 6.16
CA GLY A 29 -8.45 6.90 7.01
C GLY A 29 -7.85 5.63 6.42
N TRP A 30 -8.34 5.14 5.28
CA TRP A 30 -7.71 4.05 4.55
C TRP A 30 -6.34 4.48 4.03
N GLU A 31 -5.36 3.58 4.10
CA GLU A 31 -4.02 3.83 3.56
C GLU A 31 -3.63 2.77 2.53
N ILE A 32 -2.89 3.23 1.52
CA ILE A 32 -2.23 2.39 0.53
C ILE A 32 -0.74 2.71 0.52
N SER A 33 0.11 1.68 0.47
CA SER A 33 1.53 1.81 0.16
C SER A 33 1.81 1.06 -1.13
N VAL A 34 2.37 1.75 -2.12
CA VAL A 34 2.64 1.23 -3.45
C VAL A 34 4.13 1.31 -3.73
N GLN A 35 4.72 0.19 -4.11
CA GLN A 35 6.16 0.10 -4.39
C GLN A 35 6.44 -0.61 -5.71
N TRP A 36 7.43 -0.10 -6.43
CA TRP A 36 8.00 -0.69 -7.63
C TRP A 36 9.48 -0.94 -7.40
N GLY A 37 10.05 -1.93 -8.08
CA GLY A 37 11.50 -2.07 -8.15
C GLY A 37 11.98 -3.49 -8.31
N ARG A 38 13.26 -3.63 -8.67
CA ARG A 38 13.91 -4.91 -8.99
C ARG A 38 13.99 -5.92 -7.85
N ASN A 39 13.73 -5.48 -6.61
CA ASN A 39 13.76 -6.30 -5.40
C ASN A 39 12.36 -6.51 -4.81
N HIS A 40 11.35 -5.89 -5.40
CA HIS A 40 9.92 -6.12 -5.15
C HIS A 40 9.42 -7.13 -6.20
N TYR A 41 8.18 -7.62 -6.12
CA TYR A 41 7.47 -8.55 -7.01
C TYR A 41 7.41 -8.01 -8.46
N CYS A 42 8.57 -7.94 -9.08
CA CYS A 42 8.85 -7.45 -10.41
C CYS A 42 8.72 -8.58 -11.44
N ALA A 43 8.53 -8.21 -12.70
CA ALA A 43 8.58 -9.17 -13.79
C ALA A 43 9.99 -9.80 -13.81
N ASN A 44 10.04 -11.14 -13.86
CA ASN A 44 11.27 -11.92 -13.79
C ASN A 44 12.05 -11.76 -12.46
N ARG A 45 11.36 -11.58 -11.33
CA ARG A 45 11.98 -11.51 -9.98
C ARG A 45 13.01 -12.62 -9.72
N ASP A 46 12.72 -13.82 -10.19
CA ASP A 46 13.56 -15.00 -9.95
C ASP A 46 14.71 -15.14 -10.98
N ASN A 47 14.85 -14.19 -11.92
CA ASN A 47 15.96 -14.18 -12.86
C ASN A 47 17.29 -13.95 -12.11
N PRO A 48 18.31 -14.81 -12.31
CA PRO A 48 19.60 -14.69 -11.65
C PRO A 48 20.35 -13.40 -12.04
N ASN A 49 20.11 -12.87 -13.23
CA ASN A 49 20.65 -11.57 -13.65
C ASN A 49 19.79 -10.42 -13.10
N LYS A 50 20.18 -9.91 -11.93
CA LYS A 50 19.46 -8.82 -11.24
C LYS A 50 19.30 -7.54 -12.07
N GLU A 51 20.24 -7.23 -12.95
CA GLU A 51 20.19 -6.03 -13.81
C GLU A 51 19.17 -6.15 -14.95
N SER A 52 18.76 -7.39 -15.29
CA SER A 52 17.70 -7.65 -16.27
C SER A 52 16.29 -7.60 -15.67
N ARG A 53 16.16 -7.54 -14.34
CA ARG A 53 14.87 -7.47 -13.66
C ARG A 53 14.23 -6.11 -13.95
N ARG A 54 12.97 -6.12 -14.37
CA ARG A 54 12.18 -4.92 -14.66
C ARG A 54 10.88 -4.99 -13.87
N SER A 55 10.56 -3.93 -13.15
CA SER A 55 9.29 -3.82 -12.44
C SER A 55 8.30 -3.11 -13.36
N THR A 56 7.48 -3.88 -14.07
CA THR A 56 6.31 -3.35 -14.80
C THR A 56 5.05 -3.39 -13.93
N THR A 57 5.14 -4.05 -12.78
CA THR A 57 4.09 -4.25 -11.79
C THR A 57 4.51 -3.70 -10.44
N ALA A 58 3.54 -3.50 -9.56
CA ALA A 58 3.69 -2.95 -8.22
C ALA A 58 3.44 -4.02 -7.14
N GLU A 59 4.01 -3.76 -5.97
CA GLU A 59 3.56 -4.31 -4.70
C GLU A 59 2.66 -3.31 -4.01
N VAL A 60 1.56 -3.79 -3.41
CA VAL A 60 0.59 -2.96 -2.72
C VAL A 60 0.28 -3.53 -1.34
N ALA A 61 0.47 -2.71 -0.33
CA ALA A 61 -0.07 -2.93 1.02
C ALA A 61 -1.29 -2.03 1.23
N ILE A 62 -2.35 -2.59 1.80
CA ILE A 62 -3.62 -1.89 2.04
C ILE A 62 -3.92 -1.97 3.54
N PHE A 63 -4.27 -0.83 4.12
CA PHE A 63 -4.53 -0.71 5.54
C PHE A 63 -5.91 -0.08 5.76
N ALA A 64 -6.75 -0.77 6.53
CA ALA A 64 -7.98 -0.16 7.02
C ALA A 64 -7.69 0.89 8.10
N PRO A 65 -8.55 1.90 8.24
CA PRO A 65 -8.48 2.83 9.35
C PRO A 65 -8.65 2.06 10.67
N ASP A 66 -7.77 2.38 11.60
CA ASP A 66 -7.86 1.85 12.96
C ASP A 66 -8.91 2.64 13.74
N LYS A 67 -9.67 1.96 14.60
CA LYS A 67 -10.60 2.61 15.54
C LYS A 67 -9.90 3.17 16.78
N ASP A 68 -8.74 2.62 17.17
CA ASP A 68 -8.11 2.86 18.47
C ASP A 68 -6.61 3.22 18.42
N GLY A 69 -5.99 3.19 17.23
CA GLY A 69 -4.63 3.68 16.98
C GLY A 69 -3.53 2.62 17.09
N PHE A 70 -2.89 2.37 15.95
CA PHE A 70 -1.80 1.43 15.63
C PHE A 70 -1.74 0.07 16.38
N PRO A 71 -1.68 -1.07 15.65
CA PRO A 71 -1.41 -1.21 14.22
C PRO A 71 -2.67 -1.35 13.37
N ARG A 72 -2.65 -0.67 12.21
CA ARG A 72 -3.72 -0.73 11.20
C ARG A 72 -3.93 -2.16 10.70
N ASP A 73 -5.18 -2.56 10.54
CA ASP A 73 -5.53 -3.89 10.03
C ASP A 73 -5.10 -4.03 8.57
N TRP A 74 -4.44 -5.13 8.26
CA TRP A 74 -3.99 -5.46 6.90
C TRP A 74 -5.14 -6.03 6.09
N TRP A 75 -5.32 -5.48 4.89
CA TRP A 75 -6.32 -5.91 3.94
C TRP A 75 -5.65 -6.29 2.62
N SER A 76 -6.34 -7.08 1.82
CA SER A 76 -5.88 -7.48 0.49
C SER A 76 -6.84 -7.05 -0.59
N TYR A 77 -6.33 -6.88 -1.79
CA TYR A 77 -7.13 -6.88 -3.01
C TYR A 77 -7.33 -8.31 -3.52
N ASP A 78 -8.57 -8.75 -3.64
CA ASP A 78 -8.97 -9.98 -4.31
C ASP A 78 -9.22 -9.66 -5.79
N GLU A 79 -8.36 -10.18 -6.67
CA GLU A 79 -8.41 -9.89 -8.10
C GLU A 79 -9.63 -10.53 -8.80
N ASP A 80 -10.09 -11.68 -8.31
CA ASP A 80 -11.20 -12.42 -8.90
C ASP A 80 -12.54 -11.77 -8.54
N LEU A 81 -12.67 -11.33 -7.28
CA LEU A 81 -13.84 -10.61 -6.79
C LEU A 81 -13.81 -9.12 -7.17
N ASN A 82 -12.63 -8.59 -7.52
CA ASN A 82 -12.40 -7.17 -7.73
C ASN A 82 -12.80 -6.34 -6.48
N GLU A 83 -12.41 -6.83 -5.31
CA GLU A 83 -12.77 -6.25 -4.01
C GLU A 83 -11.56 -6.13 -3.08
N VAL A 84 -11.64 -5.21 -2.12
CA VAL A 84 -10.69 -5.14 -1.00
C VAL A 84 -11.34 -5.79 0.21
N VAL A 85 -10.72 -6.88 0.68
CA VAL A 85 -11.24 -7.80 1.70
C VAL A 85 -10.31 -7.92 2.89
N GLU A 86 -10.88 -8.20 4.05
CA GLU A 86 -10.14 -8.44 5.30
C GLU A 86 -9.34 -9.74 5.17
N GLN A 87 -8.11 -9.73 5.68
CA GLN A 87 -7.25 -10.92 5.68
C GLN A 87 -7.15 -11.48 7.11
N PRO A 88 -7.21 -12.81 7.29
CA PRO A 88 -7.01 -13.43 8.60
C PRO A 88 -5.55 -13.38 9.06
N GLU A 89 -4.61 -13.10 8.15
CA GLU A 89 -3.19 -12.98 8.47
C GLU A 89 -2.84 -11.58 8.97
N SER A 90 -1.87 -11.51 9.89
CA SER A 90 -1.44 -10.24 10.50
C SER A 90 -0.66 -9.31 9.56
N THR A 91 -0.30 -9.77 8.36
CA THR A 91 0.39 -8.99 7.32
C THR A 91 0.07 -9.53 5.94
N TYR A 92 -0.21 -8.68 4.94
CA TYR A 92 -0.43 -9.12 3.57
C TYR A 92 0.01 -8.08 2.53
N VAL A 93 0.65 -8.50 1.45
CA VAL A 93 1.06 -7.62 0.34
C VAL A 93 0.62 -8.24 -0.99
N ASN A 94 -0.19 -7.50 -1.75
CA ASN A 94 -0.52 -7.87 -3.13
C ASN A 94 0.71 -7.63 -4.02
N GLY A 95 1.27 -8.68 -4.59
CA GLY A 95 2.34 -8.60 -5.58
C GLY A 95 1.82 -8.51 -7.02
N TRP A 96 2.68 -8.13 -7.95
CA TRP A 96 2.45 -8.19 -9.40
C TRP A 96 1.24 -7.40 -9.95
N LEU A 97 0.80 -6.36 -9.25
CA LEU A 97 -0.33 -5.55 -9.71
C LEU A 97 0.06 -4.57 -10.83
N THR A 98 -0.77 -4.48 -11.86
CA THR A 98 -0.67 -3.44 -12.89
C THR A 98 -1.03 -2.07 -12.32
N THR A 99 -0.64 -0.99 -13.00
CA THR A 99 -1.02 0.38 -12.61
C THR A 99 -2.52 0.59 -12.61
N ASP A 100 -3.26 -0.07 -13.50
CA ASP A 100 -4.72 0.00 -13.57
C ASP A 100 -5.37 -0.67 -12.35
N GLN A 101 -4.81 -1.80 -11.90
CA GLN A 101 -5.23 -2.45 -10.65
C GLN A 101 -4.92 -1.58 -9.44
N VAL A 102 -3.74 -0.94 -9.39
CA VAL A 102 -3.42 0.04 -8.33
C VAL A 102 -4.44 1.18 -8.30
N ALA A 103 -4.75 1.77 -9.46
CA ALA A 103 -5.74 2.83 -9.56
C ALA A 103 -7.14 2.36 -9.12
N ASN A 104 -7.51 1.13 -9.48
CA ASN A 104 -8.77 0.52 -9.08
C ASN A 104 -8.85 0.26 -7.57
N ILE A 105 -7.77 -0.22 -6.94
CA ILE A 105 -7.69 -0.38 -5.48
C ILE A 105 -7.94 0.97 -4.80
N ILE A 106 -7.25 2.04 -5.24
CA ILE A 106 -7.45 3.40 -4.72
C ILE A 106 -8.92 3.80 -4.84
N ALA A 107 -9.54 3.55 -5.99
CA ALA A 107 -10.95 3.85 -6.22
C ALA A 107 -11.89 3.05 -5.28
N ILE A 108 -11.60 1.77 -5.02
CA ILE A 108 -12.36 0.93 -4.08
C ILE A 108 -12.24 1.49 -2.66
N ILE A 109 -11.01 1.64 -2.14
CA ILE A 109 -10.81 2.04 -0.75
C ILE A 109 -11.27 3.48 -0.49
N SER A 110 -11.26 4.36 -1.50
CA SER A 110 -11.80 5.74 -1.36
C SER A 110 -13.30 5.80 -1.07
N LYS A 111 -14.03 4.71 -1.38
CA LYS A 111 -15.49 4.60 -1.17
C LYS A 111 -15.85 3.76 0.04
N LYS A 112 -14.88 3.12 0.69
CA LYS A 112 -15.12 2.33 1.89
C LYS A 112 -15.40 3.23 3.09
N SER A 113 -16.28 2.77 3.98
CA SER A 113 -16.47 3.37 5.29
C SER A 113 -15.20 3.20 6.13
N ALA A 114 -14.98 4.17 7.03
CA ALA A 114 -14.02 4.04 8.11
C ALA A 114 -14.55 3.09 9.21
#